data_AF-A0ABD1WNW9-F1
#
_entry.id   AF-A0ABD1WNW9-F1
#
_cell.length_a   1.000
_cell.length_b   1.000
_cell.length_c   1.000
_cell.angle_alpha   90.00
_cell.angle_beta   90.00
_cell.angle_gamma   90.00
#
_symmetry.space_group_name_H-M   'P 1'
#
loop_
_entity.id
_entity.type
_entity.pdbx_description
1 polymer ?
#
loop_
_entity_poly.entity_id
_entity_poly.type
_entity_poly.pdbx_seq_one_letter_code
_entity_poly.pdbx_strand_id
1 'polypeptide(L)'
;MEAKQPQPPPPLQAVRFYAAEVLLALEYLHVQGIIYRDLKPENILIWEDGHIMLTGFDLCFDTDVSPKLENRTNIKVVFREKYSCFSDRRQQREERITRFIVEMTTAFSRSCVGTHEYLAPELIICNGHGNGVD
;
A
#
# COMPACT_ATOMS: atom_id res chain seq x y z
N MET A 1 21.28 -12.19 -30.96
CA MET A 1 20.56 -11.79 -29.74
C MET A 1 19.49 -12.84 -29.53
N GLU A 2 19.75 -13.78 -28.62
CA GLU A 2 18.84 -14.89 -28.36
C GLU A 2 17.69 -14.37 -27.49
N ALA A 3 16.47 -14.42 -28.01
CA ALA A 3 15.29 -14.01 -27.26
C ALA A 3 15.11 -14.94 -26.06
N LYS A 4 15.34 -14.43 -24.85
CA LYS A 4 15.11 -15.17 -23.61
C LYS A 4 13.63 -15.56 -23.56
N GLN A 5 13.35 -16.86 -23.60
CA GLN A 5 11.99 -17.40 -23.47
C GLN A 5 11.35 -16.82 -22.19
N PRO A 6 10.08 -16.38 -22.25
CA PRO A 6 9.39 -15.84 -21.08
C PRO A 6 9.28 -16.92 -20.01
N GLN A 7 9.82 -16.63 -18.83
CA GLN A 7 9.73 -17.52 -17.67
C GLN A 7 8.26 -17.67 -17.27
N PRO A 8 7.83 -18.87 -16.85
CA PRO A 8 6.48 -19.03 -16.31
C PRO A 8 6.29 -18.12 -15.09
N PRO A 9 5.08 -17.56 -14.90
CA PRO A 9 4.81 -16.72 -13.74
C PRO A 9 4.99 -17.53 -12.44
N PRO A 10 5.40 -16.88 -11.35
CA PRO A 10 5.55 -17.56 -10.06
C PRO A 10 4.21 -18.10 -9.56
N PRO A 11 4.22 -19.14 -8.71
CA PRO A 11 3.01 -19.67 -8.10
C PRO A 11 2.25 -18.58 -7.33
N LEU A 12 0.91 -18.65 -7.34
CA LEU A 12 0.06 -17.68 -6.65
C LEU A 12 0.43 -17.49 -5.17
N GLN A 13 0.87 -18.54 -4.50
CA GLN A 13 1.33 -18.48 -3.12
C GLN A 13 2.57 -17.60 -2.95
N ALA A 14 3.53 -17.68 -3.87
CA ALA A 14 4.73 -16.83 -3.85
C ALA A 14 4.38 -15.37 -4.14
N VAL A 15 3.48 -15.12 -5.10
CA VAL A 15 2.96 -13.77 -5.38
C VAL A 15 2.33 -13.15 -4.13
N ARG A 16 1.47 -13.92 -3.42
CA ARG A 16 0.83 -13.45 -2.19
C ARG A 16 1.82 -13.16 -1.07
N PHE A 17 2.84 -14.01 -0.93
CA PHE A 17 3.89 -13.83 0.07
C PHE A 17 4.67 -12.55 -0.18
N TYR A 18 5.26 -12.39 -1.38
CA TYR A 18 6.08 -11.22 -1.68
C TYR A 18 5.28 -9.92 -1.77
N ALA A 19 4.04 -9.95 -2.27
CA ALA A 19 3.17 -8.77 -2.26
C ALA A 19 2.86 -8.30 -0.84
N ALA A 20 2.68 -9.22 0.12
CA ALA A 20 2.45 -8.86 1.52
C ALA A 20 3.69 -8.23 2.16
N GLU A 21 4.89 -8.72 1.85
CA GLU A 21 6.13 -8.15 2.37
C GLU A 21 6.44 -6.78 1.78
N VAL A 22 6.24 -6.59 0.47
CA VAL A 22 6.36 -5.27 -0.18
C VAL A 22 5.41 -4.27 0.46
N LEU A 23 4.15 -4.69 0.69
CA LEU A 23 3.16 -3.84 1.36
C LEU A 23 3.63 -3.42 2.77
N LEU A 24 4.13 -4.36 3.57
CA LEU A 24 4.66 -4.08 4.91
C LEU A 24 5.87 -3.15 4.87
N ALA A 25 6.78 -3.34 3.90
CA ALA A 25 7.95 -2.50 3.73
C ALA A 25 7.56 -1.06 3.34
N LEU A 26 6.62 -0.90 2.41
CA LEU A 26 6.10 0.41 2.01
C LEU A 26 5.34 1.10 3.16
N GLU A 27 4.50 0.36 3.90
CA GLU A 27 3.83 0.88 5.10
C GLU A 27 4.85 1.38 6.13
N TYR A 28 5.93 0.64 6.36
CA TYR A 28 7.01 1.08 7.24
C TYR A 28 7.67 2.37 6.76
N LEU A 29 8.01 2.47 5.46
CA LEU A 29 8.59 3.69 4.89
C LEU A 29 7.65 4.88 5.06
N HIS A 30 6.36 4.67 4.82
CA HIS A 30 5.32 5.68 4.99
C HIS A 30 5.24 6.16 6.45
N VAL A 31 5.38 5.27 7.43
CA VAL A 31 5.49 5.61 8.85
C VAL A 31 6.73 6.45 9.16
N GLN A 32 7.83 6.21 8.46
CA GLN A 32 9.05 7.00 8.61
C GLN A 32 9.01 8.34 7.85
N GLY A 33 7.95 8.64 7.10
CA GLY A 33 7.85 9.86 6.30
C GLY A 33 8.56 9.76 4.95
N ILE A 34 8.78 8.54 4.46
CA ILE A 34 9.49 8.30 3.21
C ILE A 34 8.49 7.77 2.19
N ILE A 35 8.35 8.48 1.06
CA ILE A 35 7.63 8.01 -0.13
C ILE A 35 8.65 7.41 -1.10
N TYR A 36 8.42 6.19 -1.56
CA TYR A 36 9.43 5.39 -2.26
C TYR A 36 9.61 5.76 -3.74
N ARG A 37 8.50 5.91 -4.47
CA ARG A 37 8.32 6.45 -5.83
C ARG A 37 8.98 5.71 -7.00
N ASP A 38 9.69 4.62 -6.74
CA ASP A 38 10.31 3.79 -7.80
C ASP A 38 10.11 2.29 -7.52
N LEU A 39 8.87 1.90 -7.21
CA LEU A 39 8.52 0.50 -7.02
C LEU A 39 8.55 -0.26 -8.35
N LYS A 40 9.51 -1.19 -8.44
CA LYS A 40 9.71 -2.04 -9.60
C LYS A 40 10.43 -3.35 -9.20
N PRO A 41 10.27 -4.43 -9.98
CA PRO A 41 10.90 -5.71 -9.65
C PRO A 41 12.43 -5.61 -9.47
N GLU A 42 13.10 -4.72 -10.21
CA GLU A 42 14.55 -4.53 -10.15
C GLU A 42 15.03 -4.00 -8.79
N ASN A 43 14.17 -3.29 -8.07
CA ASN A 43 14.50 -2.73 -6.76
C ASN A 43 14.10 -3.66 -5.60
N ILE A 44 13.46 -4.80 -5.87
CA ILE A 44 13.07 -5.81 -4.87
C ILE A 44 14.08 -6.94 -4.92
N LEU A 45 15.00 -6.95 -3.96
CA LEU A 45 15.96 -8.05 -3.79
C LEU A 45 15.36 -9.15 -2.93
N ILE A 46 15.78 -10.39 -3.16
CA ILE A 46 15.47 -11.53 -2.29
C ILE A 46 16.74 -11.87 -1.52
N TRP A 47 16.66 -11.88 -0.20
CA TRP A 47 17.76 -12.21 0.69
C TRP A 47 17.97 -13.73 0.79
N GLU A 48 19.06 -14.17 1.43
CA GLU A 48 19.42 -15.60 1.54
C GLU A 48 18.38 -16.44 2.30
N ASP A 49 17.57 -15.80 3.15
CA ASP A 49 16.48 -16.42 3.90
C ASP A 49 15.15 -16.44 3.14
N GLY A 50 15.10 -15.85 1.94
CA GLY A 50 13.92 -15.79 1.09
C GLY A 50 13.00 -14.59 1.36
N HIS A 51 13.37 -13.65 2.24
CA HIS A 51 12.62 -12.43 2.48
C HIS A 51 13.05 -11.29 1.54
N ILE A 52 12.15 -10.35 1.26
CA ILE A 52 12.50 -9.22 0.39
C ILE A 52 13.28 -8.12 1.10
N MET A 53 14.11 -7.41 0.34
CA MET A 53 14.77 -6.18 0.74
C MET A 53 14.59 -5.14 -0.37
N LEU A 54 14.04 -3.97 -0.02
CA LEU A 54 13.94 -2.85 -0.95
C LEU A 54 15.30 -2.18 -1.12
N THR A 55 15.58 -1.74 -2.35
CA THR A 55 16.78 -0.97 -2.73
C THR A 55 16.38 0.28 -3.52
N GLY A 56 17.29 1.01 -4.19
CA GLY A 56 16.88 2.08 -5.12
C GLY A 56 16.22 3.30 -4.49
N PHE A 57 16.72 3.77 -3.33
CA PHE A 57 16.15 4.91 -2.60
C PHE A 57 16.48 6.30 -3.19
N ASP A 58 17.16 6.36 -4.34
CA ASP A 58 17.63 7.61 -4.95
C ASP A 58 16.48 8.55 -5.34
N LEU A 59 15.30 7.98 -5.62
CA LEU A 59 14.10 8.71 -6.00
C LEU A 59 13.11 8.87 -4.84
N CYS A 60 13.48 8.54 -3.61
CA CYS A 60 12.57 8.71 -2.48
C CYS A 60 12.30 10.19 -2.16
N PHE A 61 11.20 10.45 -1.46
CA PHE A 61 10.83 11.78 -0.98
C PHE A 61 10.61 11.73 0.52
N ASP A 62 11.36 12.55 1.24
CA ASP A 62 11.24 12.73 2.68
C ASP A 62 10.19 13.82 2.98
N THR A 63 9.28 13.54 3.90
CA THR A 63 8.18 14.42 4.27
C THR A 63 7.78 14.23 5.73
N ASP A 64 7.27 15.29 6.34
CA ASP A 64 6.83 15.24 7.73
C ASP A 64 5.62 14.30 7.91
N VAL A 65 5.69 13.44 8.93
CA VAL A 65 4.57 12.61 9.38
C VAL A 65 3.97 13.22 10.64
N SER A 66 2.65 13.45 10.62
CA SER A 66 1.90 13.82 11.82
C SER A 66 0.94 12.68 12.17
N PRO A 67 1.37 11.72 13.02
CA PRO A 67 0.52 10.60 13.39
C PRO A 67 -0.69 11.11 14.18
N LYS A 68 -1.89 10.77 13.72
CA LYS A 68 -3.16 11.15 14.35
C LYS A 68 -3.90 9.91 14.82
N LEU A 69 -4.42 9.98 16.04
CA LEU A 69 -5.31 8.95 16.56
C LEU A 69 -6.75 9.33 16.18
N GLU A 70 -7.35 8.63 15.21
CA GLU A 70 -8.75 8.88 14.84
C GLU A 70 -9.65 7.83 15.48
N ASN A 71 -10.62 8.30 16.26
CA ASN A 71 -11.69 7.46 16.80
C ASN A 71 -12.86 7.47 15.80
N ARG A 72 -12.98 6.42 14.97
CA ARG A 72 -14.15 6.25 14.11
C ARG A 72 -15.16 5.33 14.77
N THR A 73 -16.35 5.85 15.02
CA THR A 73 -17.55 5.04 15.28
C THR A 73 -18.02 4.45 13.95
N ASN A 74 -17.67 3.20 13.66
CA ASN A 74 -18.28 2.54 12.51
C ASN A 74 -19.74 2.23 12.85
N ILE A 75 -20.68 2.85 12.15
CA ILE A 75 -22.06 2.33 12.09
C ILE A 75 -21.97 1.03 11.29
N LYS A 76 -22.15 -0.13 11.94
CA LYS A 76 -22.31 -1.40 11.23
C LYS A 76 -23.54 -1.30 10.34
N VAL A 77 -23.36 -1.07 9.03
CA VAL A 77 -24.43 -1.27 8.04
C VAL A 77 -24.62 -2.78 7.91
N VAL A 78 -25.62 -3.30 8.61
CA VAL A 78 -25.97 -4.73 8.58
C VAL A 78 -26.47 -5.08 7.18
N PHE A 79 -25.67 -5.81 6.40
CA PHE A 79 -26.16 -6.45 5.18
C PHE A 79 -27.12 -7.57 5.57
N ARG A 80 -28.36 -7.51 5.08
CA ARG A 80 -29.36 -8.58 5.22
C ARG A 80 -28.96 -9.77 4.37
N GLU A 81 -28.51 -10.86 4.98
CA GLU A 81 -28.66 -12.18 4.37
C GLU A 81 -30.06 -12.71 4.70
N LYS A 82 -30.85 -12.93 3.66
CA LYS A 82 -32.27 -13.27 3.74
C LYS A 82 -32.42 -14.78 3.62
N TYR A 83 -32.26 -15.51 4.74
CA TYR A 83 -32.60 -16.93 4.81
C TYR A 83 -33.56 -17.19 5.98
N SER A 84 -34.75 -17.71 5.62
CA SER A 84 -35.83 -18.32 6.43
C SER A 84 -36.16 -17.77 7.82
N CYS A 85 -37.40 -17.26 7.93
CA CYS A 85 -38.34 -17.42 9.05
C CYS A 85 -37.72 -17.79 10.42
N PHE A 86 -37.51 -16.85 11.36
CA PHE A 86 -37.69 -16.99 12.82
C PHE A 86 -37.19 -15.69 13.51
N SER A 87 -38.09 -15.02 14.26
CA SER A 87 -37.88 -13.97 15.29
C SER A 87 -36.83 -12.85 15.06
N ASP A 88 -37.33 -11.65 14.74
CA ASP A 88 -36.60 -10.39 14.62
C ASP A 88 -36.10 -9.89 16.01
N ARG A 89 -34.79 -9.88 16.24
CA ARG A 89 -34.14 -9.13 17.34
C ARG A 89 -33.03 -8.24 16.77
N ARG A 90 -33.31 -6.94 16.67
CA ARG A 90 -32.28 -5.92 16.39
C ARG A 90 -31.38 -5.76 17.61
N GLN A 91 -30.12 -6.18 17.52
CA GLN A 91 -29.07 -5.71 18.41
C GLN A 91 -28.15 -4.77 17.62
N GLN A 92 -28.23 -3.47 17.91
CA GLN A 92 -27.21 -2.51 17.51
C GLN A 92 -26.05 -2.65 18.52
N ARG A 93 -24.86 -3.01 18.03
CA ARG A 93 -23.63 -3.01 18.82
C ARG A 93 -22.70 -1.95 18.24
N GLU A 94 -22.57 -0.82 18.93
CA GLU A 94 -21.57 0.19 18.63
C GLU A 94 -20.18 -0.34 19.04
N GLU A 95 -19.28 -0.48 18.07
CA GLU A 95 -17.88 -0.78 18.34
C GLU A 95 -17.05 0.47 18.02
N ARG A 96 -16.43 1.03 19.05
CA ARG A 96 -15.43 2.10 18.90
C ARG A 96 -14.13 1.46 18.40
N ILE A 97 -13.74 1.77 17.17
CA ILE A 97 -12.45 1.35 16.63
C ILE A 97 -11.55 2.58 16.57
N THR A 98 -10.51 2.58 17.39
CA THR A 98 -9.44 3.56 17.33
C THR A 98 -8.49 3.14 16.21
N ARG A 99 -8.29 4.02 15.21
CA ARG A 99 -7.35 3.80 14.11
C ARG A 99 -6.16 4.73 14.29
N PHE A 100 -4.96 4.18 14.19
CA PHE A 100 -3.73 4.97 14.10
C PHE A 100 -3.59 5.40 12.63
N ILE A 101 -3.60 6.71 12.40
CA ILE A 101 -3.52 7.30 11.06
C ILE A 101 -2.16 7.94 10.90
N VAL A 102 -1.42 7.43 9.94
CA VAL A 102 -0.07 7.88 9.57
C VAL A 102 -0.17 8.68 8.28
N GLU A 103 -1.08 9.65 8.26
CA GLU A 103 -1.26 10.47 7.08
C GLU A 103 -0.10 11.47 6.98
N MET A 104 0.76 11.25 5.99
CA MET A 104 1.75 12.21 5.51
C MET A 104 1.01 13.41 4.88
N THR A 105 0.42 14.24 5.74
CA THR A 105 -0.51 15.31 5.36
C THR A 105 0.17 16.45 4.59
N THR A 106 1.51 16.49 4.61
CA THR A 106 2.35 17.46 3.89
C THR A 106 3.07 16.85 2.68
N ALA A 107 2.87 15.56 2.40
CA ALA A 107 3.42 14.89 1.22
C ALA A 107 2.83 15.47 -0.05
N PHE A 108 3.46 16.51 -0.60
CA PHE A 108 3.06 17.05 -1.89
C PHE A 108 4.29 17.43 -2.71
N SER A 109 4.68 16.54 -3.62
CA SER A 109 5.80 16.75 -4.52
C SER A 109 5.32 16.85 -5.98
N ARG A 110 5.83 17.82 -6.72
CA ARG A 110 5.55 18.03 -8.16
C ARG A 110 6.60 17.42 -9.09
N SER A 111 7.56 16.68 -8.55
CA SER A 111 8.60 16.05 -9.37
C SER A 111 8.03 14.87 -10.17
N CYS A 112 8.34 14.80 -11.45
CA CYS A 112 7.98 13.69 -12.32
C CYS A 112 9.19 12.74 -12.38
N VAL A 113 9.20 11.74 -11.48
CA VAL A 113 10.29 10.77 -11.30
C VAL A 113 9.72 9.36 -11.24
N GLY A 114 10.57 8.37 -11.50
CA GLY A 114 10.23 6.96 -11.42
C GLY A 114 10.31 6.28 -12.79
N THR A 115 10.13 4.96 -12.77
CA THR A 115 10.16 4.15 -13.98
C THR A 115 8.80 4.17 -14.66
N HIS A 116 8.74 4.70 -15.88
CA HIS A 116 7.49 4.96 -16.63
C HIS A 116 6.53 3.76 -16.78
N GLU A 117 7.04 2.52 -16.76
CA GLU A 117 6.22 1.30 -16.86
C GLU A 117 5.40 1.02 -15.59
N TYR A 118 5.85 1.54 -14.44
CA TYR A 118 5.28 1.30 -13.12
C TYR A 118 4.77 2.59 -12.46
N LEU A 119 4.73 3.69 -13.24
CA LEU A 119 4.41 5.00 -12.72
C LEU A 119 2.89 5.12 -12.46
N ALA A 120 2.55 5.65 -11.29
CA ALA A 120 1.18 6.10 -11.03
C ALA A 120 0.81 7.23 -12.02
N PRO A 121 -0.42 7.24 -12.58
CA PRO A 121 -0.82 8.19 -13.62
C PRO A 121 -0.70 9.65 -13.17
N GLU A 122 -0.90 9.92 -11.89
CA GLU A 122 -0.74 11.24 -11.31
C GLU A 122 0.70 11.74 -11.47
N LEU A 123 1.74 10.92 -11.24
CA LEU A 123 3.15 11.29 -11.41
C LEU A 123 3.49 11.79 -12.83
N ILE A 124 2.73 11.37 -13.85
CA ILE A 124 2.86 11.82 -15.25
C ILE A 124 2.30 13.24 -15.42
N ILE A 125 1.23 13.56 -14.70
CA ILE A 125 0.49 14.83 -14.81
C ILE A 125 1.27 15.96 -14.08
N CYS A 126 2.22 15.62 -13.22
CA CYS A 126 3.07 16.58 -12.46
C CYS A 126 2.26 17.61 -11.64
N ASN A 127 0.99 17.31 -11.35
CA ASN A 127 0.08 18.21 -10.64
C ASN A 127 0.27 18.16 -9.11
N GLY A 128 1.10 17.24 -8.63
CA GLY A 128 1.52 17.09 -7.25
C GLY A 128 0.94 15.84 -6.61
N HIS A 129 1.79 15.08 -5.91
CA HIS A 129 1.48 13.72 -5.46
C HIS A 129 1.91 13.49 -4.02
N GLY A 130 1.14 12.65 -3.32
CA GLY A 130 1.39 12.19 -1.96
C GLY A 130 1.85 10.73 -1.93
N ASN A 131 1.63 10.04 -0.82
CA ASN A 131 2.13 8.67 -0.61
C ASN A 131 1.38 7.58 -1.39
N GLY A 132 0.22 7.89 -1.98
CA GLY A 132 -0.57 6.93 -2.78
C GLY A 132 0.02 6.57 -4.14
N VAL A 133 1.21 7.11 -4.48
CA VAL A 133 1.94 6.79 -5.72
C VAL A 133 2.76 5.51 -5.63
N ASP A 134 2.93 4.98 -4.41
CA ASP A 134 3.60 3.70 -4.11
C ASP A 134 2.58 2.57 -4.09
#